data_AF-A0A9Q1ES81-F1
#
_entry.id   AF-A0A9Q1ES81-F1
#
_cell.length_a   1.000
_cell.length_b   1.000
_cell.length_c   1.000
_cell.angle_alpha   90.00
_cell.angle_beta   90.00
_cell.angle_gamma   90.00
#
_symmetry.space_group_name_H-M   'P 1'
#
loop_
_entity.id
_entity.type
_entity.pdbx_description
1 polymer ?
#
loop_
_entity_poly.entity_id
_entity_poly.type
_entity_poly.pdbx_seq_one_letter_code
_entity_poly.pdbx_strand_id
1 'polypeptide(L)'
;MLQRLSGKNSGVINFRKWQMKHMDLYNLSPVSDSPSAECSLVFFDLETTGLGQACDIVQLSAVSGGHSCNLYMLPRCRIQSRAAAVTGFRVRRRCLYLHGHAMPTLPLPQALTAFLAFLRMLGRPLLVGHNVRRFDCPVLARALDEWQLRAAFQQVTSGFLDTLPLARDLLRDRGQQSYKQENLVKAILGVSYPAHDALEDVKALQMLYYALQPSVEQALRHTFTLSMAAPAK
;
A
#
# COMPACT_ATOMS: atom_id res chain seq x y z
N MET A 1 -6.64 -16.64 48.60
CA MET A 1 -7.61 -17.40 47.79
C MET A 1 -7.80 -16.66 46.47
N LEU A 2 -6.91 -16.92 45.50
CA LEU A 2 -6.94 -16.34 44.16
C LEU A 2 -7.91 -17.16 43.30
N GLN A 3 -9.05 -16.58 42.91
CA GLN A 3 -9.90 -17.18 41.88
C GLN A 3 -9.53 -16.65 40.51
N ARG A 4 -9.12 -17.60 39.66
CA ARG A 4 -8.85 -17.48 38.23
C ARG A 4 -10.12 -17.03 37.51
N LEU A 5 -10.01 -15.99 36.68
CA LEU A 5 -10.89 -15.81 35.54
C LEU A 5 -10.14 -16.25 34.28
N SER A 6 -10.35 -17.52 33.96
CA SER A 6 -10.11 -18.10 32.65
C SER A 6 -11.15 -17.53 31.68
N GLY A 7 -10.74 -16.59 30.83
CA GLY A 7 -11.50 -16.14 29.68
C GLY A 7 -10.59 -16.11 28.46
N LYS A 8 -10.48 -17.23 27.75
CA LYS A 8 -9.88 -17.26 26.40
C LYS A 8 -10.82 -16.53 25.45
N ASN A 9 -10.61 -15.23 25.28
CA ASN A 9 -11.28 -14.46 24.25
C ASN A 9 -10.31 -14.34 23.07
N SER A 10 -10.34 -15.30 22.15
CA SER A 10 -9.71 -15.14 20.82
C SER A 10 -10.58 -14.19 19.99
N GLY A 11 -10.68 -12.94 20.44
CA GLY A 11 -11.44 -11.89 19.78
C GLY A 11 -10.63 -11.35 18.61
N VAL A 12 -10.78 -11.94 17.43
CA VAL A 12 -10.33 -11.31 16.19
C VAL A 12 -11.21 -10.08 15.98
N ILE A 13 -10.71 -8.91 16.36
CA ILE A 13 -11.41 -7.65 16.13
C ILE A 13 -11.45 -7.45 14.60
N ASN A 14 -12.66 -7.32 14.05
CA ASN A 14 -12.87 -7.07 12.62
C ASN A 14 -12.25 -5.71 12.24
N PHE A 15 -11.43 -5.68 11.19
CA PHE A 15 -10.73 -4.49 10.70
C PHE A 15 -11.64 -3.26 10.55
N ARG A 16 -12.83 -3.42 9.96
CA ARG A 16 -13.81 -2.32 9.82
C ARG A 16 -14.38 -1.86 11.16
N LYS A 17 -14.59 -2.78 12.11
CA LYS A 17 -15.03 -2.42 13.47
C LYS A 17 -13.94 -1.71 14.26
N TRP A 18 -12.69 -2.10 14.10
CA TRP A 18 -11.56 -1.39 14.70
C TRP A 18 -11.45 0.02 14.13
N GLN A 19 -11.55 0.16 12.80
CA GLN A 19 -11.49 1.44 12.10
C GLN A 19 -12.59 2.39 12.58
N MET A 20 -13.83 1.90 12.70
CA MET A 20 -14.96 2.69 13.23
C MET A 20 -14.76 3.08 14.70
N LYS A 21 -14.23 2.17 15.54
CA LYS A 21 -14.01 2.43 16.97
C LYS A 21 -12.87 3.42 17.25
N HIS A 22 -11.89 3.50 16.36
CA HIS A 22 -10.72 4.37 16.53
C HIS A 22 -10.75 5.59 15.61
N MET A 23 -11.81 5.80 14.80
CA MET A 23 -11.98 6.99 13.97
C MET A 23 -11.86 8.29 14.79
N ASP A 24 -12.36 8.32 16.02
CA ASP A 24 -12.28 9.49 16.90
C ASP A 24 -10.86 9.75 17.43
N LEU A 25 -9.99 8.74 17.48
CA LEU A 25 -8.57 8.88 17.83
C LEU A 25 -7.70 9.33 16.63
N TYR A 26 -8.25 9.26 15.42
CA TYR A 26 -7.61 9.72 14.17
C TYR A 26 -8.19 11.03 13.64
N ASN A 27 -9.21 11.60 14.31
CA ASN A 27 -9.53 13.02 14.18
C ASN A 27 -8.41 13.81 14.86
N LEU A 28 -7.35 14.06 14.11
CA LEU A 28 -6.35 15.08 14.45
C LEU A 28 -7.12 16.36 14.77
N SER A 29 -6.93 16.88 15.99
CA SER A 29 -7.25 18.26 16.34
C SER A 29 -6.83 19.20 15.21
N PRO A 30 -7.58 20.29 14.92
CA PRO A 30 -7.23 21.17 13.81
C PRO A 30 -5.79 21.63 14.00
N VAL A 31 -4.94 21.23 13.06
CA VAL A 31 -3.55 21.65 12.99
C VAL A 31 -3.60 23.18 12.94
N SER A 32 -3.00 23.82 13.93
CA SER A 32 -2.85 25.27 13.99
C SER A 32 -2.23 25.74 12.67
N ASP A 33 -2.84 26.76 12.06
CA ASP A 33 -2.36 27.43 10.85
C ASP A 33 -0.89 27.85 10.99
N SER A 34 0.01 26.97 10.54
CA SER A 34 1.40 27.29 10.25
C SER A 34 1.74 26.64 8.90
N PRO A 35 2.14 27.41 7.87
CA PRO A 35 2.44 26.89 6.55
C PRO A 35 3.85 26.27 6.54
N SER A 36 4.06 25.21 7.33
CA SER A 36 5.05 24.20 6.97
C SER A 36 4.31 23.21 6.08
N ALA A 37 4.59 23.23 4.78
CA ALA A 37 3.99 22.32 3.82
C ALA A 37 4.37 20.88 4.17
N GLU A 38 3.58 20.23 5.04
CA GLU A 38 3.71 18.82 5.30
C GLU A 38 3.42 18.08 4.00
N CYS A 39 4.41 17.34 3.51
CA CYS A 39 4.25 16.54 2.32
C CYS A 39 3.21 15.45 2.61
N SER A 40 2.07 15.50 1.91
CA SER A 40 1.02 14.51 2.08
C SER A 40 1.58 13.09 1.86
N LEU A 41 1.16 12.14 2.68
CA LEU A 41 1.52 10.73 2.50
C LEU A 41 0.44 10.05 1.66
N VAL A 42 0.86 9.29 0.66
CA VAL A 42 -0.04 8.41 -0.11
C VAL A 42 0.49 7.00 0.00
N PHE A 43 -0.28 6.13 0.64
CA PHE A 43 0.02 4.71 0.74
C PHE A 43 -0.41 4.02 -0.53
N PHE A 44 0.46 3.26 -1.20
CA PHE A 44 0.14 2.58 -2.44
C PHE A 44 0.66 1.13 -2.47
N ASP A 45 0.00 0.29 -3.27
CA ASP A 45 0.34 -1.11 -3.47
C ASP A 45 -0.13 -1.58 -4.85
N LEU A 46 0.55 -2.58 -5.41
CA LEU A 46 0.23 -3.18 -6.70
C LEU A 46 -0.04 -4.67 -6.57
N GLU A 47 -1.17 -5.12 -7.12
CA GLU A 47 -1.33 -6.53 -7.48
C GLU A 47 -0.92 -6.76 -8.93
N THR A 48 -0.14 -7.81 -9.17
CA THR A 48 0.43 -8.10 -10.49
C THR A 48 0.11 -9.52 -10.95
N THR A 49 0.37 -9.80 -12.22
CA THR A 49 0.21 -11.16 -12.78
C THR A 49 1.22 -12.18 -12.24
N GLY A 50 2.25 -11.74 -11.51
CA GLY A 50 3.32 -12.58 -10.98
C GLY A 50 4.54 -11.79 -10.55
N LEU A 51 5.58 -12.47 -10.07
CA LEU A 51 6.78 -11.82 -9.50
C LEU A 51 7.90 -11.55 -10.52
N GLY A 52 7.72 -11.95 -11.80
CA GLY A 52 8.74 -11.79 -12.83
C GLY A 52 8.78 -10.38 -13.43
N GLN A 53 9.90 -10.03 -14.07
CA GLN A 53 10.11 -8.71 -14.69
C GLN A 53 9.05 -8.33 -15.73
N ALA A 54 8.48 -9.32 -16.43
CA ALA A 54 7.45 -9.14 -17.47
C ALA A 54 6.00 -9.24 -16.94
N CYS A 55 5.78 -9.15 -15.63
CA CYS A 55 4.42 -9.13 -15.08
C CYS A 55 3.65 -7.88 -15.55
N ASP A 56 2.32 -7.94 -15.51
CA ASP A 56 1.47 -6.76 -15.71
C ASP A 56 0.82 -6.38 -14.39
N ILE A 57 0.56 -5.09 -14.21
CA ILE A 57 -0.24 -4.58 -13.10
C ILE A 57 -1.71 -4.96 -13.35
N VAL A 58 -2.35 -5.56 -12.34
CA VAL A 58 -3.75 -5.99 -12.35
C VAL A 58 -4.60 -5.08 -11.46
N GLN A 59 -4.04 -4.61 -10.35
CA GLN A 59 -4.65 -3.61 -9.47
C GLN A 59 -3.59 -2.59 -9.05
N LEU A 60 -3.96 -1.32 -9.02
CA LEU A 60 -3.20 -0.24 -8.41
C LEU A 60 -4.12 0.45 -7.42
N SER A 61 -3.75 0.38 -6.13
CA SER A 61 -4.48 1.08 -5.09
C SER A 61 -3.61 2.11 -4.40
N ALA A 62 -4.25 3.21 -3.99
CA ALA A 62 -3.62 4.25 -3.23
C ALA A 62 -4.61 4.91 -2.25
N VAL A 63 -4.17 5.25 -1.04
CA VAL A 63 -4.98 5.96 -0.04
C VAL A 63 -4.20 7.09 0.64
N SER A 64 -4.91 8.15 1.02
CA SER A 64 -4.39 9.25 1.84
C SER A 64 -5.51 9.81 2.70
N GLY A 65 -5.47 9.49 4.00
CA GLY A 65 -6.58 9.80 4.91
C GLY A 65 -7.87 9.12 4.43
N GLY A 66 -8.89 9.92 4.14
CA GLY A 66 -10.17 9.46 3.57
C GLY A 66 -10.22 9.34 2.05
N HIS A 67 -9.21 9.82 1.33
CA HIS A 67 -9.16 9.74 -0.13
C HIS A 67 -8.64 8.38 -0.58
N SER A 68 -9.23 7.83 -1.64
CA SER A 68 -8.79 6.56 -2.22
C SER A 68 -8.82 6.58 -3.74
N CYS A 69 -7.89 5.86 -4.34
CA CYS A 69 -7.81 5.54 -5.75
C CYS A 69 -7.64 4.02 -5.83
N ASN A 70 -8.52 3.32 -6.53
CA ASN A 70 -8.46 1.86 -6.67
C ASN A 70 -8.81 1.51 -8.12
N LEU A 71 -7.78 1.13 -8.87
CA LEU A 71 -7.84 0.97 -10.32
C LEU A 71 -7.52 -0.48 -10.66
N TYR A 72 -8.28 -1.03 -11.61
CA TYR A 72 -8.07 -2.39 -12.10
C TYR A 72 -7.73 -2.35 -13.58
N MET A 73 -6.84 -3.23 -14.01
CA MET A 73 -6.38 -3.31 -15.40
C MET A 73 -6.51 -4.75 -15.88
N LEU A 74 -6.97 -4.92 -17.12
CA LEU A 74 -6.94 -6.24 -17.76
C LEU A 74 -5.50 -6.53 -18.20
N PRO A 75 -4.82 -7.55 -17.64
CA PRO A 75 -3.44 -7.83 -18.00
C PRO A 75 -3.34 -8.42 -19.41
N ARG A 76 -2.22 -8.16 -20.08
CA ARG A 76 -1.88 -8.69 -21.41
C ARG A 76 -1.31 -10.09 -21.32
N CYS A 77 -0.70 -10.43 -20.18
CA CYS A 77 -0.15 -11.76 -19.91
C CYS A 77 -1.04 -12.54 -18.93
N ARG A 78 -0.83 -13.86 -18.92
CA ARG A 78 -1.57 -14.76 -18.02
C ARG A 78 -1.19 -14.48 -16.57
N ILE A 79 -2.19 -14.38 -15.70
CA ILE A 79 -1.99 -14.40 -14.24
C ILE A 79 -1.44 -15.78 -13.85
N GLN A 80 -0.23 -15.79 -13.28
CA GLN A 80 0.43 -17.00 -12.82
C GLN A 80 -0.41 -17.69 -11.74
N SER A 81 -0.41 -19.03 -11.72
CA SER A 81 -1.25 -19.80 -10.78
C SER A 81 -1.02 -19.42 -9.32
N ARG A 82 0.23 -19.11 -8.95
CA ARG A 82 0.57 -18.67 -7.59
C ARG A 82 0.03 -17.28 -7.27
N ALA A 83 0.14 -16.33 -8.21
CA ALA A 83 -0.44 -14.99 -8.03
C ALA A 83 -1.97 -15.09 -7.90
N ALA A 84 -2.64 -15.81 -8.82
CA ALA A 84 -4.08 -16.02 -8.77
C ALA A 84 -4.57 -16.71 -7.49
N ALA A 85 -3.78 -17.61 -6.91
CA ALA A 85 -4.12 -18.30 -5.66
C ALA A 85 -4.03 -17.38 -4.45
N VAL A 86 -3.11 -16.41 -4.47
CA VAL A 86 -2.86 -15.47 -3.37
C VAL A 86 -3.84 -14.30 -3.44
N THR A 87 -4.01 -13.70 -4.62
CA THR A 87 -4.79 -12.47 -4.82
C THR A 87 -6.24 -12.72 -5.19
N GLY A 88 -6.58 -13.95 -5.60
CA GLY A 88 -7.93 -14.27 -6.08
C GLY A 88 -8.27 -13.73 -7.47
N PHE A 89 -7.36 -13.03 -8.14
CA PHE A 89 -7.59 -12.53 -9.49
C PHE A 89 -7.62 -13.63 -10.55
N ARG A 90 -8.59 -13.55 -11.46
CA ARG A 90 -8.71 -14.43 -12.63
C ARG A 90 -9.20 -13.66 -13.84
N VAL A 91 -8.69 -14.01 -15.02
CA VAL A 91 -9.22 -13.52 -16.29
C VAL A 91 -10.06 -14.63 -16.95
N ARG A 92 -11.31 -14.31 -17.31
CA ARG A 92 -12.20 -15.21 -18.06
C ARG A 92 -12.89 -14.42 -19.16
N ARG A 93 -12.83 -14.90 -20.41
CA ARG A 93 -13.46 -14.26 -21.58
C ARG A 93 -13.17 -12.75 -21.67
N ARG A 94 -11.90 -12.36 -21.46
CA ARG A 94 -11.42 -10.96 -21.45
C ARG A 94 -12.01 -10.05 -20.36
N CYS A 95 -12.64 -10.61 -19.34
CA CYS A 95 -13.05 -9.87 -18.14
C CYS A 95 -12.15 -10.26 -16.96
N LEU A 96 -11.77 -9.28 -16.15
CA LEU A 96 -11.06 -9.49 -14.89
C LEU A 96 -12.07 -9.77 -13.78
N TYR A 97 -11.76 -10.75 -12.94
CA TYR A 97 -12.55 -11.12 -11.78
C TYR A 97 -11.68 -11.14 -10.52
N LEU A 98 -12.20 -10.60 -9.42
CA LEU A 98 -11.63 -10.73 -8.08
C LEU A 98 -12.57 -11.61 -7.25
N HIS A 99 -12.09 -12.78 -6.80
CA HIS A 99 -12.90 -13.75 -6.05
C HIS A 99 -14.24 -14.12 -6.71
N GLY A 100 -14.30 -14.09 -8.04
CA GLY A 100 -15.51 -14.39 -8.82
C GLY A 100 -16.41 -13.19 -9.14
N HIS A 101 -16.10 -12.00 -8.61
CA HIS A 101 -16.80 -10.76 -8.94
C HIS A 101 -16.11 -10.05 -10.10
N ALA A 102 -16.87 -9.66 -11.13
CA ALA A 102 -16.32 -8.93 -12.27
C ALA A 102 -15.88 -7.51 -11.85
N MET A 103 -14.67 -7.12 -12.23
CA MET A 103 -14.11 -5.81 -11.93
C MET A 103 -14.14 -4.90 -13.17
N PRO A 104 -14.53 -3.62 -13.03
CA PRO A 104 -14.38 -2.65 -14.10
C PRO A 104 -12.90 -2.36 -14.32
N THR A 105 -12.42 -2.52 -15.56
CA THR A 105 -11.00 -2.32 -15.90
C THR A 105 -10.80 -1.09 -16.77
N LEU A 106 -9.66 -0.41 -16.58
CA LEU A 106 -9.16 0.63 -17.47
C LEU A 106 -7.97 0.12 -18.30
N PRO A 107 -7.76 0.65 -19.51
CA PRO A 107 -6.46 0.56 -20.17
C PRO A 107 -5.36 1.12 -19.26
N LEU A 108 -4.20 0.45 -19.21
CA LEU A 108 -3.05 0.86 -18.40
C LEU A 108 -2.70 2.36 -18.49
N PRO A 109 -2.60 3.01 -19.68
CA PRO A 109 -2.30 4.44 -19.74
C PRO A 109 -3.35 5.31 -19.03
N GLN A 110 -4.63 4.97 -19.15
CA GLN A 110 -5.70 5.70 -18.49
C GLN A 110 -5.64 5.53 -16.97
N ALA A 111 -5.32 4.32 -16.49
CA ALA A 111 -5.12 4.05 -15.08
C ALA A 111 -3.92 4.85 -14.52
N LEU A 112 -2.80 4.89 -15.23
CA LEU A 112 -1.63 5.68 -14.85
C LEU A 112 -1.96 7.18 -14.83
N THR A 113 -2.64 7.71 -15.86
CA THR A 113 -3.09 9.11 -15.87
C THR A 113 -4.01 9.44 -14.70
N ALA A 114 -4.96 8.56 -14.38
CA ALA A 114 -5.85 8.74 -13.23
C ALA A 114 -5.06 8.73 -11.90
N PHE A 115 -4.07 7.85 -11.76
CA PHE A 115 -3.19 7.83 -10.61
C PHE A 115 -2.36 9.13 -10.49
N LEU A 116 -1.76 9.62 -11.58
CA LEU A 116 -1.03 10.89 -11.59
C LEU A 116 -1.93 12.08 -11.20
N ALA A 117 -3.19 12.10 -11.67
CA ALA A 117 -4.17 13.11 -11.29
C ALA A 117 -4.50 13.06 -9.79
N PHE A 118 -4.66 11.86 -9.23
CA PHE A 118 -4.85 11.65 -7.80
C PHE A 118 -3.66 12.19 -6.98
N LEU A 119 -2.42 11.93 -7.40
CA LEU A 119 -1.23 12.47 -6.74
C LEU A 119 -1.14 13.99 -6.86
N ARG A 120 -1.52 14.56 -8.01
CA ARG A 120 -1.50 16.00 -8.24
C ARG A 120 -2.49 16.74 -7.34
N MET A 121 -3.69 16.16 -7.14
CA MET A 121 -4.70 16.68 -6.22
C MET A 121 -4.15 16.78 -4.77
N LEU A 122 -3.23 15.88 -4.40
CA LEU A 122 -2.63 15.81 -3.06
C LEU A 122 -1.30 16.57 -2.93
N GLY A 123 -0.99 17.46 -3.87
CA GLY A 123 0.11 18.42 -3.70
C GLY A 123 1.51 17.82 -3.68
N ARG A 124 1.78 16.88 -4.59
CA ARG A 124 3.11 16.24 -4.77
C ARG A 124 3.54 15.36 -3.57
N PRO A 125 2.74 14.33 -3.23
CA PRO A 125 2.91 13.52 -2.03
C PRO A 125 4.15 12.61 -2.04
N LEU A 126 4.54 12.16 -0.84
CA LEU A 126 5.48 11.07 -0.61
C LEU A 126 4.72 9.74 -0.71
N LEU A 127 5.14 8.87 -1.63
CA LEU A 127 4.51 7.58 -1.86
C LEU A 127 5.05 6.54 -0.88
N VAL A 128 4.20 6.05 0.02
CA VAL A 128 4.56 5.10 1.05
C VAL A 128 4.09 3.71 0.64
N GLY A 129 4.94 2.71 0.80
CA GLY A 129 4.55 1.33 0.54
C GLY A 129 5.40 0.33 1.30
N HIS A 130 5.03 -0.96 1.28
CA HIS A 130 5.74 -1.99 2.02
C HIS A 130 6.57 -2.89 1.10
N ASN A 131 7.90 -2.87 1.24
CA ASN A 131 8.85 -3.55 0.36
C ASN A 131 8.80 -3.07 -1.11
N VAL A 132 8.23 -1.89 -1.34
CA VAL A 132 7.99 -1.33 -2.68
C VAL A 132 9.27 -1.03 -3.44
N ARG A 133 10.39 -0.73 -2.76
CA ARG A 133 11.66 -0.46 -3.45
C ARG A 133 12.12 -1.66 -4.28
N ARG A 134 11.81 -2.87 -3.83
CA ARG A 134 12.23 -4.12 -4.49
C ARG A 134 11.28 -4.61 -5.57
N PHE A 135 10.01 -4.21 -5.54
CA PHE A 135 8.99 -4.80 -6.40
C PHE A 135 8.10 -3.76 -7.07
N ASP A 136 7.23 -3.10 -6.32
CA ASP A 136 6.22 -2.20 -6.84
C ASP A 136 6.82 -1.02 -7.61
N CYS A 137 7.88 -0.40 -7.07
CA CYS A 137 8.54 0.72 -7.71
C CYS A 137 9.15 0.33 -9.07
N PRO A 138 9.94 -0.75 -9.21
CA PRO A 138 10.38 -1.24 -10.52
C PRO A 138 9.24 -1.55 -11.49
N VAL A 139 8.14 -2.17 -11.03
CA VAL A 139 6.97 -2.49 -11.86
C VAL A 139 6.28 -1.21 -12.35
N LEU A 140 6.04 -0.26 -11.45
CA LEU A 140 5.45 1.04 -11.77
C LEU A 140 6.35 1.85 -12.70
N ALA A 141 7.67 1.88 -12.45
CA ALA A 141 8.65 2.54 -13.31
C ALA A 141 8.55 2.05 -14.76
N ARG A 142 8.54 0.72 -14.97
CA ARG A 142 8.41 0.14 -16.30
C ARG A 142 7.09 0.52 -16.97
N ALA A 143 5.99 0.46 -16.23
CA ALA A 143 4.68 0.87 -16.76
C ALA A 143 4.65 2.36 -17.15
N LEU A 144 5.27 3.23 -16.36
CA LEU A 144 5.40 4.65 -16.66
C LEU A 144 6.29 4.90 -17.89
N ASP A 145 7.39 4.16 -18.03
CA ASP A 145 8.31 4.29 -19.17
C ASP A 145 7.68 3.85 -20.48
N GLU A 146 6.95 2.73 -20.47
CA GLU A 146 6.22 2.20 -21.62
C GLU A 146 5.27 3.24 -22.22
N TRP A 147 4.67 4.09 -21.37
CA TRP A 147 3.70 5.12 -21.76
C TRP A 147 4.26 6.55 -21.70
N GLN A 148 5.59 6.72 -21.56
CA GLN A 148 6.26 8.02 -21.51
C GLN A 148 5.75 8.97 -20.40
N LEU A 149 5.23 8.40 -19.30
CA LEU A 149 4.66 9.14 -18.17
C LEU A 149 5.66 9.38 -17.03
N ARG A 150 6.90 8.87 -17.12
CA ARG A 150 7.91 9.01 -16.06
C ARG A 150 8.17 10.47 -15.64
N ALA A 151 8.35 11.36 -16.60
CA ALA A 151 8.63 12.77 -16.31
C ALA A 151 7.44 13.44 -15.61
N ALA A 152 6.21 13.19 -16.08
CA ALA A 152 5.00 13.69 -15.46
C ALA A 152 4.82 13.14 -14.03
N PHE A 153 5.13 11.85 -13.82
CA PHE A 153 5.10 11.22 -12.51
C PHE A 153 6.09 11.89 -11.55
N GLN A 154 7.34 12.11 -11.96
CA GLN A 154 8.36 12.77 -11.14
C GLN A 154 7.98 14.20 -10.72
N GLN A 155 7.11 14.89 -11.48
CA GLN A 155 6.60 16.21 -11.11
C GLN A 155 5.48 16.18 -10.06
N VAL A 156 4.78 15.05 -9.92
CA VAL A 156 3.61 14.90 -9.02
C VAL A 156 3.89 14.01 -7.80
N THR A 157 5.13 13.60 -7.56
CA THR A 157 5.55 12.97 -6.29
C THR A 157 6.83 13.58 -5.75
N SER A 158 7.00 13.58 -4.42
CA SER A 158 8.25 13.96 -3.76
C SER A 158 9.24 12.79 -3.61
N GLY A 159 8.82 11.56 -3.91
CA GLY A 159 9.63 10.36 -3.78
C GLY A 159 8.82 9.20 -3.21
N PHE A 160 9.55 8.21 -2.69
CA PHE A 160 9.00 7.00 -2.11
C PHE A 160 9.56 6.74 -0.71
N LEU A 161 8.78 6.11 0.15
CA LEU A 161 9.19 5.58 1.44
C LEU A 161 8.89 4.08 1.48
N ASP A 162 9.94 3.27 1.68
CA ASP A 162 9.78 1.83 1.89
C ASP A 162 9.66 1.52 3.39
N THR A 163 8.48 1.05 3.79
CA THR A 163 8.16 0.78 5.19
C THR A 163 8.72 -0.54 5.72
N LEU A 164 9.18 -1.46 4.85
CA LEU A 164 9.80 -2.71 5.33
C LEU A 164 11.11 -2.46 6.09
N PRO A 165 12.13 -1.79 5.51
CA PRO A 165 13.34 -1.45 6.24
C PRO A 165 13.07 -0.48 7.40
N LEU A 166 12.11 0.45 7.24
CA LEU A 166 11.69 1.33 8.34
C LEU A 166 11.15 0.54 9.54
N ALA A 167 10.24 -0.41 9.31
CA ALA A 167 9.69 -1.23 10.39
C ALA A 167 10.80 -2.04 11.09
N ARG A 168 11.78 -2.56 10.34
CA ARG A 168 12.95 -3.25 10.93
C ARG A 168 13.78 -2.35 11.83
N ASP A 169 13.95 -1.10 11.46
CA ASP A 169 14.70 -0.14 12.28
C ASP A 169 13.91 0.28 13.52
N LEU A 170 12.59 0.48 13.41
CA LEU A 170 11.73 0.86 14.53
C LEU A 170 11.54 -0.26 15.56
N LEU A 171 11.49 -1.51 15.10
CA LEU A 171 11.15 -2.67 15.93
C LEU A 171 12.37 -3.56 16.24
N ARG A 172 13.58 -3.09 15.92
CA ARG A 172 14.84 -3.83 16.09
C ARG A 172 14.96 -4.46 17.48
N ASP A 173 14.65 -3.69 18.52
CA ASP A 173 14.83 -4.11 19.92
C ASP A 173 13.56 -4.71 20.53
N ARG A 174 12.51 -4.96 19.72
CA ARG A 174 11.21 -5.47 20.20
C ARG A 174 11.01 -6.96 19.96
N GLY A 175 12.05 -7.68 19.52
CA GLY A 175 11.99 -9.14 19.31
C GLY A 175 11.03 -9.58 18.20
N GLN A 176 10.71 -8.67 17.26
CA GLN A 176 9.76 -8.94 16.18
C GLN A 176 10.29 -10.03 15.23
N GLN A 177 9.53 -11.13 15.12
CA GLN A 177 9.93 -12.32 14.36
C GLN A 177 9.65 -12.21 12.86
N SER A 178 8.65 -11.43 12.46
CA SER A 178 8.26 -11.30 11.06
C SER A 178 7.90 -9.86 10.72
N TYR A 179 8.39 -9.42 9.56
CA TYR A 179 8.15 -8.09 9.01
C TYR A 179 7.26 -8.12 7.77
N LYS A 180 6.49 -9.19 7.56
CA LYS A 180 5.40 -9.14 6.59
C LYS A 180 4.33 -8.18 7.09
N GLN A 181 3.71 -7.45 6.18
CA GLN A 181 2.70 -6.45 6.55
C GLN A 181 1.56 -7.07 7.39
N GLU A 182 1.01 -8.22 7.00
CA GLU A 182 -0.09 -8.84 7.75
C GLU A 182 0.31 -9.22 9.19
N ASN A 183 1.57 -9.61 9.38
CA ASN A 183 2.11 -9.95 10.70
C ASN A 183 2.37 -8.71 11.55
N LEU A 184 2.86 -7.62 10.95
CA LEU A 184 3.05 -6.34 11.64
C LEU A 184 1.70 -5.74 12.04
N VAL A 185 0.72 -5.73 11.14
CA VAL A 185 -0.65 -5.29 11.43
C VAL A 185 -1.24 -6.09 12.59
N LYS A 186 -1.11 -7.43 12.56
CA LYS A 186 -1.60 -8.27 13.65
C LYS A 186 -0.89 -8.00 14.98
N ALA A 187 0.44 -7.85 14.96
CA ALA A 187 1.23 -7.65 16.17
C ALA A 187 1.03 -6.26 16.80
N ILE A 188 0.92 -5.21 15.98
CA ILE A 188 0.87 -3.82 16.45
C ILE A 188 -0.57 -3.33 16.63
N LEU A 189 -1.48 -3.66 15.71
CA LEU A 189 -2.87 -3.20 15.74
C LEU A 189 -3.84 -4.22 16.35
N GLY A 190 -3.43 -5.47 16.51
CA GLY A 190 -4.27 -6.53 17.06
C GLY A 190 -5.40 -7.00 16.15
N VAL A 191 -5.33 -6.66 14.84
CA VAL A 191 -6.37 -6.97 13.85
C VAL A 191 -5.83 -7.83 12.71
N SER A 192 -6.73 -8.49 12.00
CA SER A 192 -6.44 -9.15 10.73
C SER A 192 -7.34 -8.56 9.66
N TYR A 193 -6.87 -8.57 8.42
CA TYR A 193 -7.54 -7.98 7.26
C TYR A 193 -7.34 -8.92 6.05
N PRO A 194 -8.15 -8.78 4.99
CA PRO A 194 -7.97 -9.56 3.77
C PRO A 194 -6.73 -9.06 3.02
N ALA A 195 -5.56 -9.57 3.39
CA ALA A 195 -4.31 -9.32 2.69
C ALA A 195 -4.38 -9.88 1.26
N HIS A 196 -3.60 -9.29 0.36
CA HIS A 196 -3.58 -9.58 -1.08
C HIS A 196 -4.80 -9.02 -1.85
N ASP A 197 -5.33 -7.91 -1.34
CA ASP A 197 -6.14 -6.94 -2.07
C ASP A 197 -5.45 -5.59 -1.86
N ALA A 198 -4.91 -5.00 -2.93
CA ALA A 198 -4.10 -3.79 -2.81
C ALA A 198 -4.81 -2.66 -2.05
N LEU A 199 -6.15 -2.55 -2.14
CA LEU A 199 -6.88 -1.50 -1.42
C LEU A 199 -6.90 -1.76 0.09
N GLU A 200 -7.08 -3.00 0.49
CA GLU A 200 -7.10 -3.37 1.91
C GLU A 200 -5.69 -3.37 2.50
N ASP A 201 -4.69 -3.74 1.70
CA ASP A 201 -3.27 -3.63 2.04
C ASP A 201 -2.87 -2.17 2.32
N VAL A 202 -3.22 -1.21 1.45
CA VAL A 202 -2.83 0.20 1.68
C VAL A 202 -3.57 0.86 2.84
N LYS A 203 -4.84 0.47 3.10
CA LYS A 203 -5.58 0.92 4.29
C LYS A 203 -4.92 0.41 5.57
N ALA A 204 -4.56 -0.87 5.59
CA ALA A 204 -3.87 -1.49 6.72
C ALA A 204 -2.48 -0.87 6.93
N LEU A 205 -1.76 -0.59 5.85
CA LEU A 205 -0.46 0.07 5.91
C LEU A 205 -0.55 1.51 6.43
N GLN A 206 -1.55 2.28 6.00
CA GLN A 206 -1.80 3.63 6.52
C GLN A 206 -1.98 3.60 8.03
N MET A 207 -2.83 2.71 8.53
CA MET A 207 -3.07 2.54 9.97
C MET A 207 -1.81 2.09 10.70
N LEU A 208 -1.06 1.14 10.13
CA LEU A 208 0.18 0.64 10.72
C LEU A 208 1.23 1.75 10.83
N TYR A 209 1.41 2.56 9.78
CA TYR A 209 2.36 3.66 9.76
C TYR A 209 2.07 4.67 10.87
N TYR A 210 0.80 5.09 11.01
CA TYR A 210 0.41 6.02 12.08
C TYR A 210 0.51 5.42 13.48
N ALA A 211 0.31 4.11 13.64
CA ALA A 211 0.52 3.44 14.93
C ALA A 211 2.01 3.27 15.29
N LEU A 212 2.89 3.13 14.29
CA LEU A 212 4.33 3.04 14.48
C LEU A 212 4.98 4.39 14.82
N GLN A 213 4.35 5.51 14.43
CA GLN A 213 4.81 6.88 14.70
C GLN A 213 6.32 7.10 14.42
N PRO A 214 6.81 6.81 13.20
CA PRO A 214 8.21 7.07 12.87
C PRO A 214 8.55 8.56 13.00
N SER A 215 9.74 8.87 13.51
CA SER A 215 10.26 10.23 13.42
C SER A 215 10.55 10.60 11.97
N VAL A 216 10.58 11.90 11.67
CA VAL A 216 10.97 12.43 10.34
C VAL A 216 12.32 11.88 9.92
N GLU A 217 13.29 11.85 10.83
CA GLU A 217 14.64 11.33 10.56
C GLU A 217 14.63 9.84 10.20
N GLN A 218 13.85 9.03 10.93
CA GLN A 218 13.68 7.60 10.64
C GLN A 218 13.05 7.39 9.25
N ALA A 219 11.99 8.13 8.92
CA ALA A 219 11.36 8.04 7.61
C ALA A 219 12.29 8.47 6.47
N LEU A 220 13.05 9.56 6.65
CA LEU A 220 13.98 10.06 5.64
C LEU A 220 15.08 9.05 5.29
N ARG A 221 15.59 8.28 6.27
CA ARG A 221 16.60 7.22 6.02
C ARG A 221 16.16 6.14 5.05
N HIS A 222 14.85 5.93 4.91
CA HIS A 222 14.29 4.90 4.02
C HIS A 222 13.59 5.49 2.79
N THR A 223 13.67 6.81 2.62
CA THR A 223 13.15 7.51 1.45
C THR A 223 14.07 7.37 0.24
N PHE A 224 13.52 7.42 -0.97
CA PHE A 224 14.25 7.39 -2.23
C PHE A 224 13.44 8.00 -3.38
N THR A 225 14.12 8.27 -4.49
CA THR A 225 13.48 8.73 -5.72
C THR A 225 13.46 7.62 -6.76
N LEU A 226 12.60 7.76 -7.78
CA LEU A 226 12.50 6.79 -8.87
C LEU A 226 13.80 6.65 -9.69
N SER A 227 14.70 7.65 -9.65
CA SER A 227 16.03 7.55 -10.28
C SER A 227 17.00 6.64 -9.51
N MET A 228 16.73 6.37 -8.24
CA MET A 228 17.52 5.48 -7.38
C MET A 228 16.95 4.06 -7.30
N ALA A 229 15.79 3.79 -7.93
CA ALA A 229 15.23 2.45 -7.99
C ALA A 229 16.05 1.60 -8.97
N ALA A 230 16.59 0.48 -8.48
CA ALA A 230 17.29 -0.48 -9.33
C ALA A 230 16.33 -1.01 -10.41
N PRO A 231 16.82 -1.32 -11.63
CA PRO A 231 16.01 -2.03 -12.60
C PRO A 231 15.50 -3.35 -12.00
N ALA A 232 14.29 -3.77 -12.38
CA ALA A 232 13.70 -5.01 -11.90
C ALA A 232 14.70 -6.17 -12.11
N LYS A 233 15.05 -6.88 -11.03
CA LYS A 233 15.90 -8.09 -11.10
C LYS A 233 15.12 -9.27 -11.66
#